data_AF-A0A2T5BKD7-F1
#
_entry.id   AF-A0A2T5BKD7-F1
#
_cell.length_a   1.000
_cell.length_b   1.000
_cell.length_c   1.000
_cell.angle_alpha   90.00
_cell.angle_beta   90.00
_cell.angle_gamma   90.00
#
_symmetry.space_group_name_H-M   'P 1'
#
loop_
_entity.id
_entity.type
_entity.pdbx_description
1 polymer ?
#
loop_
_entity_poly.entity_id
_entity_poly.type
_entity_poly.pdbx_seq_one_letter_code
_entity_poly.pdbx_strand_id
1 'polypeptide(L)'
;MPPIRPLALPDTAWHRIGRGQNGIMDAGLAALLGAAVGSLATVGAAWVNGHATARSQSDQWRRQHRRDAYANYLGALHDRDVAMDAVLDAVEPESLDLRDVDEKVRRFVELAREVHRAAEVVILEGPHSMAEAVDRVGRASGDLSSVMRRMVKDAHARDSSRKAADTALAAERERALYQTVKDFRAAAGEVLGNAY
;
A
#
# COMPACT_ATOMS: atom_id res chain seq x y z
N MET A 1 -81.16 -41.01 -81.84
CA MET A 1 -82.11 -40.15 -81.10
C MET A 1 -81.39 -39.63 -79.85
N PRO A 2 -81.20 -38.30 -79.71
CA PRO A 2 -80.49 -37.64 -78.59
C PRO A 2 -81.49 -37.30 -77.44
N PRO A 3 -81.12 -36.75 -76.25
CA PRO A 3 -80.67 -35.35 -76.07
C PRO A 3 -79.56 -35.12 -74.99
N ILE A 4 -78.59 -34.21 -75.20
CA ILE A 4 -78.47 -32.78 -74.79
C ILE A 4 -77.75 -32.53 -73.43
N ARG A 5 -76.64 -31.77 -73.56
CA ARG A 5 -75.71 -31.03 -72.67
C ARG A 5 -76.36 -30.18 -71.54
N PRO A 6 -75.65 -29.54 -70.56
CA PRO A 6 -74.38 -28.79 -70.75
C PRO A 6 -73.39 -28.49 -69.57
N LEU A 7 -72.22 -27.95 -70.00
CA LEU A 7 -71.33 -26.89 -69.43
C LEU A 7 -70.65 -27.02 -68.03
N ALA A 8 -69.30 -26.96 -67.98
CA ALA A 8 -68.49 -25.73 -67.77
C ALA A 8 -66.98 -26.02 -67.63
N LEU A 9 -66.15 -25.16 -68.26
CA LEU A 9 -64.66 -25.05 -68.22
C LEU A 9 -64.20 -24.20 -66.98
N PRO A 10 -62.92 -23.78 -66.75
CA PRO A 10 -61.66 -23.90 -67.54
C PRO A 10 -60.34 -24.13 -66.74
N ASP A 11 -59.20 -24.18 -67.46
CA ASP A 11 -57.87 -23.54 -67.23
C ASP A 11 -57.24 -23.55 -65.82
N THR A 12 -55.94 -23.68 -65.56
CA THR A 12 -54.61 -23.58 -66.19
C THR A 12 -53.66 -24.15 -65.10
N ALA A 13 -52.42 -24.59 -65.29
CA ALA A 13 -51.23 -23.78 -65.50
C ALA A 13 -50.03 -24.67 -65.12
N TRP A 14 -48.96 -24.54 -65.88
CA TRP A 14 -47.62 -24.98 -65.52
C TRP A 14 -47.13 -24.28 -64.25
N HIS A 15 -46.40 -24.97 -63.38
CA HIS A 15 -45.03 -24.57 -63.02
C HIS A 15 -44.30 -25.62 -62.18
N ARG A 16 -43.24 -26.16 -62.79
CA ARG A 16 -42.06 -26.73 -62.14
C ARG A 16 -41.25 -25.58 -61.55
N ILE A 17 -40.84 -25.69 -60.29
CA ILE A 17 -39.56 -25.31 -59.65
C ILE A 17 -39.83 -25.27 -58.14
N GLY A 18 -39.41 -26.32 -57.44
CA GLY A 18 -39.34 -26.38 -55.97
C GLY A 18 -37.91 -26.65 -55.57
N ARG A 19 -37.05 -25.63 -55.64
CA ARG A 19 -35.73 -25.64 -55.01
C ARG A 19 -35.53 -24.29 -54.32
N GLY A 20 -35.35 -24.34 -53.01
CA GLY A 20 -34.74 -23.26 -52.24
C GLY A 20 -35.72 -22.43 -51.42
N GLN A 21 -35.29 -22.19 -50.17
CA GLN A 21 -35.84 -21.28 -49.15
C GLN A 21 -36.75 -21.98 -48.13
N ASN A 22 -36.12 -22.39 -47.02
CA ASN A 22 -36.69 -22.36 -45.66
C ASN A 22 -35.57 -22.42 -44.60
N GLY A 23 -34.33 -22.74 -44.95
CA GLY A 23 -33.16 -22.61 -44.05
C GLY A 23 -32.68 -21.17 -43.78
N ILE A 24 -33.30 -20.14 -44.38
CA ILE A 24 -32.90 -18.73 -44.21
C ILE A 24 -33.63 -18.07 -43.02
N MET A 25 -34.84 -18.52 -42.69
CA MET A 25 -35.61 -17.96 -41.56
C MET A 25 -35.15 -18.51 -40.20
N ASP A 26 -34.70 -19.76 -40.12
CA ASP A 26 -34.18 -20.33 -38.87
C ASP A 26 -32.76 -19.86 -38.53
N ALA A 27 -31.90 -19.70 -39.54
CA ALA A 27 -30.52 -19.24 -39.35
C ALA A 27 -30.45 -17.77 -38.94
N GLY A 28 -31.32 -16.91 -39.49
CA GLY A 28 -31.40 -15.49 -39.13
C GLY A 28 -31.94 -15.27 -37.72
N LEU A 29 -32.94 -16.05 -37.31
CA LEU A 29 -33.49 -16.00 -35.96
C LEU A 29 -32.49 -16.55 -34.93
N ALA A 30 -31.79 -17.64 -35.25
CA ALA A 30 -30.73 -18.19 -34.41
C ALA A 30 -29.54 -17.22 -34.28
N ALA A 31 -29.18 -16.50 -35.35
CA ALA A 31 -28.13 -15.48 -35.31
C ALA A 31 -28.52 -14.26 -34.46
N LEU A 32 -29.77 -13.78 -34.54
CA LEU A 32 -30.27 -12.68 -33.71
C LEU A 32 -30.38 -13.07 -32.23
N LEU A 33 -30.83 -14.30 -31.93
CA LEU A 33 -30.87 -14.82 -30.56
C LEU A 33 -29.45 -15.06 -30.02
N GLY A 34 -28.53 -15.58 -30.83
CA GLY A 34 -27.12 -15.73 -30.48
C GLY A 34 -26.44 -14.38 -30.22
N ALA A 35 -26.74 -13.35 -31.03
CA ALA A 35 -26.24 -11.99 -30.83
C ALA A 35 -26.84 -11.32 -29.58
N ALA A 36 -28.14 -11.51 -29.30
CA ALA A 36 -28.79 -10.95 -28.13
C ALA A 36 -28.30 -11.61 -26.82
N VAL A 37 -28.18 -12.94 -26.79
CA VAL A 37 -27.62 -13.68 -25.65
C VAL A 37 -26.13 -13.36 -25.48
N GLY A 38 -25.36 -13.26 -26.56
CA GLY A 38 -23.96 -12.84 -26.55
C GLY A 38 -23.75 -11.41 -26.03
N SER A 39 -24.64 -10.49 -26.37
CA SER A 39 -24.58 -9.08 -25.92
C SER A 39 -24.90 -8.95 -24.43
N LEU A 40 -25.92 -9.67 -23.93
CA LEU A 40 -26.26 -9.69 -22.50
C LEU A 40 -25.19 -10.41 -21.66
N ALA A 41 -24.59 -11.49 -22.18
CA ALA A 41 -23.46 -12.16 -21.54
C ALA A 41 -22.23 -11.25 -21.47
N THR A 42 -21.95 -10.46 -22.51
CA THR A 42 -20.81 -9.54 -22.57
C THR A 42 -20.98 -8.36 -21.59
N VAL A 43 -22.17 -7.77 -21.51
CA VAL A 43 -22.48 -6.68 -20.55
C VAL A 43 -22.48 -7.19 -19.10
N GLY A 44 -23.01 -8.40 -18.86
CA GLY A 44 -22.97 -9.04 -17.54
C GLY A 44 -21.54 -9.38 -17.08
N ALA A 45 -20.69 -9.88 -17.99
CA ALA A 45 -19.29 -10.15 -17.70
C ALA A 45 -18.50 -8.85 -17.45
N ALA A 46 -18.79 -7.76 -18.17
CA ALA A 46 -18.15 -6.46 -17.97
C ALA A 46 -18.47 -5.82 -16.61
N TRP A 47 -19.69 -6.00 -16.09
CA TRP A 47 -20.09 -5.43 -14.80
C TRP A 47 -19.50 -6.21 -13.61
N VAL A 48 -19.50 -7.56 -13.69
CA VAL A 48 -18.90 -8.43 -12.67
C VAL A 48 -17.37 -8.32 -12.67
N ASN A 49 -16.73 -8.30 -13.85
CA ASN A 49 -15.28 -8.09 -13.96
C ASN A 49 -14.89 -6.65 -13.59
N GLY A 50 -15.72 -5.64 -13.91
CA GLY A 50 -15.45 -4.25 -13.52
C GLY A 50 -15.44 -4.06 -12.00
N HIS A 51 -16.35 -4.71 -11.27
CA HIS A 51 -16.40 -4.63 -9.82
C HIS A 51 -15.28 -5.44 -9.14
N ALA A 52 -14.94 -6.62 -9.67
CA ALA A 52 -13.81 -7.41 -9.19
C ALA A 52 -12.46 -6.73 -9.47
N THR A 53 -12.31 -6.12 -10.65
CA THR A 53 -11.10 -5.37 -11.07
C THR A 53 -10.94 -4.08 -10.27
N ALA A 54 -12.03 -3.37 -9.97
CA ALA A 54 -12.00 -2.17 -9.12
C ALA A 54 -11.56 -2.51 -7.68
N ARG A 55 -12.05 -3.62 -7.12
CA ARG A 55 -11.62 -4.11 -5.79
C ARG A 55 -10.15 -4.54 -5.78
N SER A 56 -9.70 -5.29 -6.79
CA SER A 56 -8.29 -5.70 -6.86
C SER A 56 -7.35 -4.52 -7.03
N GLN A 57 -7.75 -3.49 -7.80
CA GLN A 57 -6.97 -2.25 -7.95
C GLN A 57 -6.96 -1.43 -6.65
N SER A 58 -8.09 -1.30 -5.96
CA SER A 58 -8.13 -0.59 -4.67
C SER A 58 -7.28 -1.28 -3.59
N ASP A 59 -7.27 -2.62 -3.57
CA ASP A 59 -6.48 -3.38 -2.62
C ASP A 59 -4.97 -3.30 -2.94
N GLN A 60 -4.60 -3.33 -4.21
CA GLN A 60 -3.22 -3.08 -4.64
C GLN A 60 -2.77 -1.67 -4.29
N TRP A 61 -3.61 -0.66 -4.52
CA TRP A 61 -3.32 0.74 -4.21
C TRP A 61 -3.08 0.94 -2.70
N ARG A 62 -3.93 0.36 -1.84
CA ARG A 62 -3.77 0.42 -0.37
C ARG A 62 -2.52 -0.34 0.10
N ARG A 63 -2.19 -1.48 -0.52
CA ARG A 63 -0.94 -2.20 -0.19
C ARG A 63 0.29 -1.37 -0.54
N GLN A 64 0.29 -0.75 -1.72
CA GLN A 64 1.39 0.12 -2.14
C GLN A 64 1.53 1.34 -1.22
N HIS A 65 0.43 2.02 -0.88
CA HIS A 65 0.46 3.16 0.05
C HIS A 65 1.02 2.79 1.42
N ARG A 66 0.61 1.65 2.00
CA ARG A 66 1.17 1.17 3.27
C ARG A 66 2.66 0.85 3.16
N ARG A 67 3.08 0.20 2.07
CA ARG A 67 4.50 -0.10 1.82
C ARG A 67 5.33 1.18 1.76
N ASP A 68 4.85 2.19 1.05
CA ASP A 68 5.53 3.48 0.91
C ASP A 68 5.58 4.22 2.24
N ALA A 69 4.49 4.21 3.02
CA ALA A 69 4.45 4.77 4.37
C ALA A 69 5.47 4.11 5.31
N TYR A 70 5.54 2.77 5.32
CA TYR A 70 6.48 2.03 6.18
C TYR A 70 7.92 2.26 5.75
N ALA A 71 8.20 2.29 4.44
CA ALA A 71 9.52 2.57 3.90
C ALA A 71 9.98 3.99 4.25
N ASN A 72 9.11 4.99 4.09
CA ASN A 72 9.40 6.39 4.44
C ASN A 72 9.69 6.56 5.93
N TYR A 73 8.90 5.90 6.80
CA TYR A 73 9.15 5.93 8.24
C TYR A 73 10.49 5.28 8.63
N LEU A 74 10.81 4.13 8.04
CA LEU A 74 12.10 3.47 8.27
C LEU A 74 13.29 4.30 7.76
N GLY A 75 13.13 4.97 6.61
CA GLY A 75 14.13 5.90 6.09
C GLY A 75 14.39 7.06 7.04
N ALA A 76 13.32 7.73 7.47
CA ALA A 76 13.43 8.84 8.43
C ALA A 76 14.07 8.40 9.76
N LEU A 77 13.72 7.19 10.26
CA LEU A 77 14.34 6.64 11.46
C LEU A 77 15.84 6.43 11.28
N HIS A 78 16.25 5.89 10.14
CA HIS A 78 17.66 5.66 9.84
C HIS A 78 18.45 6.98 9.76
N ASP A 79 17.93 7.99 9.07
CA ASP A 79 18.61 9.28 8.98
C ASP A 79 18.76 9.94 10.36
N ARG A 80 17.73 9.84 11.20
CA ARG A 80 17.78 10.29 12.60
C ARG A 80 18.84 9.52 13.40
N ASP A 81 18.93 8.21 13.23
CA ASP A 81 19.89 7.33 13.91
C ASP A 81 21.33 7.75 13.58
N VAL A 82 21.63 7.96 12.29
CA VAL A 82 22.94 8.47 11.84
C VAL A 82 23.26 9.83 12.47
N ALA A 83 22.28 10.73 12.57
CA ALA A 83 22.50 12.02 13.25
C ALA A 83 22.66 11.89 14.76
N MET A 84 22.09 10.84 15.36
CA MET A 84 22.20 10.52 16.77
C MET A 84 23.62 10.06 17.11
N ASP A 85 24.16 9.13 16.31
CA ASP A 85 25.54 8.65 16.41
C ASP A 85 26.52 9.82 16.29
N ALA A 86 26.28 10.71 15.32
CA ALA A 86 27.11 11.90 15.16
C ALA A 86 27.15 12.78 16.43
N VAL A 87 26.03 12.91 17.16
CA VAL A 87 26.00 13.64 18.44
C VAL A 87 26.78 12.89 19.51
N LEU A 88 26.62 11.57 19.63
CA LEU A 88 27.36 10.74 20.59
C LEU A 88 28.87 10.83 20.34
N ASP A 89 29.29 10.69 19.09
CA ASP A 89 30.68 10.84 18.65
C ASP A 89 31.25 12.23 18.93
N ALA A 90 30.41 13.27 18.91
CA ALA A 90 30.83 14.64 19.19
C ALA A 90 31.00 14.91 20.70
N VAL A 91 30.27 14.20 21.56
CA VAL A 91 30.35 14.36 23.02
C VAL A 91 31.34 13.41 23.70
N GLU A 92 31.81 12.39 22.98
CA GLU A 92 32.79 11.43 23.50
C GLU A 92 34.20 12.01 23.76
N PRO A 93 34.79 12.87 22.88
CA PRO A 93 36.17 13.32 23.02
C PRO A 93 36.43 14.13 24.29
N GLU A 94 37.68 14.08 24.77
CA GLU A 94 38.10 14.86 25.95
C GLU A 94 38.27 16.36 25.60
N SER A 95 38.65 16.67 24.35
CA SER A 95 38.66 18.03 23.80
C SER A 95 37.41 18.27 22.95
N LEU A 96 36.34 18.71 23.61
CA LEU A 96 35.01 18.80 23.04
C LEU A 96 34.80 20.15 22.33
N ASP A 97 34.44 20.11 21.04
CA ASP A 97 34.01 21.30 20.29
C ASP A 97 32.50 21.51 20.46
N LEU A 98 32.13 22.41 21.36
CA LEU A 98 30.72 22.71 21.65
C LEU A 98 29.95 23.21 20.42
N ARG A 99 30.63 23.85 19.46
CA ARG A 99 29.96 24.34 18.23
C ARG A 99 29.54 23.19 17.33
N ASP A 100 30.41 22.19 17.19
CA ASP A 100 30.13 20.97 16.43
C ASP A 100 29.01 20.15 17.10
N VAL A 101 29.02 20.03 18.44
CA VAL A 101 27.93 19.39 19.19
C VAL A 101 26.60 20.08 18.95
N ASP A 102 26.54 21.42 19.07
CA ASP A 102 25.30 22.17 18.87
C ASP A 102 24.76 22.06 17.44
N GLU A 103 25.66 22.04 16.44
CA GLU A 103 25.29 21.84 15.05
C GLU A 103 24.65 20.46 14.82
N LYS A 104 25.27 19.40 15.35
CA LYS A 104 24.77 18.03 15.23
C LYS A 104 23.46 17.83 15.99
N VAL A 105 23.31 18.43 17.18
CA VAL A 105 22.06 18.41 17.95
C VAL A 105 20.92 19.07 17.16
N ARG A 106 21.18 20.21 16.51
CA ARG A 106 20.17 20.88 15.67
C ARG A 106 19.72 19.97 14.52
N ARG A 107 20.66 19.36 13.80
CA ARG A 107 20.36 18.40 12.72
C ARG A 107 19.53 17.22 13.23
N PHE A 108 19.91 16.65 14.38
CA PHE A 108 19.14 15.57 15.01
C PHE A 108 17.70 15.98 15.35
N VAL A 109 17.49 17.20 15.87
CA VAL A 109 16.15 17.71 16.19
C VAL A 109 15.30 17.89 14.93
N GLU A 110 15.89 18.34 13.82
CA GLU A 110 15.20 18.47 12.53
C GLU A 110 14.73 17.09 12.03
N LEU A 111 15.61 16.10 12.05
CA LEU A 111 15.31 14.72 11.64
C LEU A 111 14.30 14.04 12.58
N ALA A 112 14.31 14.34 13.87
CA ALA A 112 13.28 13.85 14.79
C ALA A 112 11.88 14.32 14.40
N ARG A 113 11.75 15.54 13.85
CA ARG A 113 10.46 16.03 13.32
C ARG A 113 10.06 15.31 12.04
N GLU A 114 11.02 14.90 11.21
CA GLU A 114 10.76 14.08 10.03
C GLU A 114 10.24 12.70 10.39
N VAL A 115 10.87 12.04 11.38
CA VAL A 115 10.39 10.76 11.93
C VAL A 115 8.96 10.91 12.43
N HIS A 116 8.65 11.98 13.17
CA HIS A 116 7.29 12.21 13.67
C HIS A 116 6.29 12.41 12.52
N ARG A 117 6.62 13.18 11.48
CA ARG A 117 5.76 13.33 10.31
C ARG A 117 5.51 12.00 9.58
N ALA A 118 6.54 11.18 9.43
CA ALA A 118 6.40 9.87 8.80
C ALA A 118 5.60 8.89 9.66
N ALA A 119 5.73 8.97 10.99
CA ALA A 119 4.98 8.17 11.96
C ALA A 119 3.46 8.42 11.85
N GLU A 120 3.04 9.68 11.70
CA GLU A 120 1.61 10.03 11.52
C GLU A 120 1.00 9.32 10.31
N VAL A 121 1.73 9.23 9.20
CA VAL A 121 1.25 8.52 8.00
C VAL A 121 1.09 7.03 8.29
N VAL A 122 2.04 6.41 9.00
CA VAL A 122 1.94 4.99 9.38
C VAL A 122 0.76 4.74 10.32
N ILE A 123 0.49 5.64 11.26
CA ILE A 123 -0.63 5.55 12.19
C ILE A 123 -1.98 5.66 11.45
N LEU A 124 -2.07 6.54 10.45
CA LEU A 124 -3.28 6.74 9.66
C LEU A 124 -3.54 5.61 8.66
N GLU A 125 -2.50 5.11 7.99
CA GLU A 125 -2.63 4.12 6.90
C GLU A 125 -2.51 2.66 7.39
N GLY A 126 -1.92 2.46 8.56
CA GLY A 126 -1.64 1.15 9.12
C GLY A 126 -2.80 0.57 9.95
N PRO A 127 -2.84 -0.77 10.11
CA PRO A 127 -3.69 -1.37 11.14
C PRO A 127 -3.21 -0.96 12.54
N HIS A 128 -4.06 -1.15 13.55
CA HIS A 128 -3.78 -0.75 14.94
C HIS A 128 -2.44 -1.28 15.47
N SER A 129 -2.05 -2.51 15.11
CA SER A 129 -0.76 -3.11 15.48
C SER A 129 0.46 -2.29 15.01
N MET A 130 0.34 -1.58 13.88
CA MET A 130 1.40 -0.70 13.38
C MET A 130 1.45 0.61 14.16
N ALA A 131 0.31 1.18 14.57
CA ALA A 131 0.29 2.34 15.44
C ALA A 131 0.96 2.03 16.79
N GLU A 132 0.64 0.88 17.39
CA GLU A 132 1.32 0.44 18.62
C GLU A 132 2.82 0.23 18.43
N ALA A 133 3.24 -0.29 17.27
CA ALA A 133 4.65 -0.48 16.95
C ALA A 133 5.38 0.87 16.82
N VAL A 134 4.78 1.85 16.14
CA VAL A 134 5.30 3.23 16.07
C VAL A 134 5.42 3.86 17.45
N ASP A 135 4.42 3.68 18.32
CA ASP A 135 4.44 4.20 19.70
C ASP A 135 5.56 3.58 20.55
N ARG A 136 5.84 2.28 20.36
CA ARG A 136 6.97 1.61 21.05
C ARG A 136 8.31 2.19 20.58
N VAL A 137 8.49 2.38 19.27
CA VAL A 137 9.69 3.01 18.72
C VAL A 137 9.82 4.45 19.21
N GLY A 138 8.74 5.22 19.21
CA GLY A 138 8.71 6.60 19.70
C GLY A 138 9.11 6.72 21.17
N ARG A 139 8.64 5.81 22.03
CA ARG A 139 9.04 5.75 23.45
C ARG A 139 10.52 5.41 23.62
N ALA A 140 11.01 4.35 22.98
CA ALA A 140 12.43 3.97 23.06
C ALA A 140 13.35 5.08 22.52
N SER A 141 12.94 5.72 21.44
CA SER A 141 13.59 6.87 20.82
C SER A 141 13.65 8.08 21.77
N GLY A 142 12.54 8.36 22.45
CA GLY A 142 12.43 9.42 23.46
C GLY A 142 13.33 9.18 24.67
N ASP A 143 13.39 7.94 25.16
CA ASP A 143 14.27 7.53 26.25
C ASP A 143 15.74 7.77 25.92
N LEU A 144 16.21 7.33 24.76
CA LEU A 144 17.59 7.56 24.32
C LEU A 144 17.88 9.07 24.16
N SER A 145 16.96 9.81 23.52
CA SER A 145 17.09 11.26 23.36
C SER A 145 17.19 12.00 24.70
N SER A 146 16.57 11.46 25.76
CA SER A 146 16.64 12.05 27.10
C SER A 146 18.03 11.92 27.72
N VAL A 147 18.70 10.78 27.51
CA VAL A 147 20.08 10.54 27.96
C VAL A 147 21.02 11.46 27.21
N MET A 148 20.88 11.57 25.89
CA MET A 148 21.72 12.46 25.08
C MET A 148 21.57 13.93 25.46
N ARG A 149 20.33 14.40 25.67
CA ARG A 149 20.11 15.78 26.16
C ARG A 149 20.82 16.04 27.48
N ARG A 150 20.85 15.04 28.37
CA ARG A 150 21.59 15.13 29.63
C ARG A 150 23.11 15.18 29.38
N MET A 151 23.65 14.31 28.53
CA MET A 151 25.07 14.31 28.16
C MET A 151 25.50 15.64 27.53
N VAL A 152 24.72 16.19 26.59
CA VAL A 152 24.99 17.48 25.96
C VAL A 152 24.96 18.61 27.01
N LYS A 153 23.99 18.58 27.93
CA LYS A 153 23.92 19.55 29.03
C LYS A 153 25.14 19.47 29.93
N ASP A 154 25.57 18.27 30.30
CA ASP A 154 26.74 18.04 31.13
C ASP A 154 28.04 18.46 30.42
N ALA A 155 28.14 18.22 29.10
CA ALA A 155 29.23 18.69 28.26
C ALA A 155 29.33 20.23 28.24
N HIS A 156 28.20 20.94 28.08
CA HIS A 156 28.14 22.40 28.19
C HIS A 156 28.54 22.91 29.58
N ALA A 157 28.21 22.17 30.63
CA ALA A 157 28.62 22.46 32.00
C ALA A 157 30.08 22.05 32.31
N ARG A 158 30.76 21.36 31.39
CA ARG A 158 32.07 20.71 31.59
C ARG A 158 32.06 19.75 32.80
N ASP A 159 30.92 19.12 33.07
CA ASP A 159 30.76 18.13 34.12
C ASP A 159 30.98 16.73 33.55
N SER A 160 32.09 16.08 33.93
CA SER A 160 32.43 14.71 33.51
C SER A 160 32.03 13.65 34.54
N SER A 161 31.46 14.03 35.68
CA SER A 161 31.19 13.12 36.81
C SER A 161 30.29 11.93 36.45
N ARG A 162 29.40 12.11 35.47
CA ARG A 162 28.44 11.11 35.01
C ARG A 162 28.76 10.54 33.63
N LYS A 163 29.84 10.98 32.97
CA LYS A 163 30.14 10.65 31.55
C LYS A 163 30.11 9.15 31.29
N ALA A 164 30.78 8.36 32.11
CA ALA A 164 30.82 6.89 31.95
C ALA A 164 29.44 6.23 32.15
N ALA A 165 28.69 6.67 33.16
CA ALA A 165 27.36 6.13 33.45
C ALA A 165 26.34 6.48 32.36
N ASP A 166 26.36 7.72 31.88
CA ASP A 166 25.47 8.17 30.81
C ASP A 166 25.81 7.54 29.47
N THR A 167 27.09 7.30 29.18
CA THR A 167 27.53 6.56 27.97
C THR A 167 27.03 5.11 28.01
N ALA A 168 27.17 4.42 29.15
CA ALA A 168 26.68 3.06 29.30
C ALA A 168 25.15 2.98 29.17
N LEU A 169 24.43 3.94 29.76
CA LEU A 169 22.98 4.03 29.63
C LEU A 169 22.54 4.36 28.19
N ALA A 170 23.26 5.22 27.48
CA ALA A 170 22.99 5.52 26.08
C ALA A 170 23.07 4.24 25.24
N ALA A 171 24.14 3.45 25.40
CA ALA A 171 24.29 2.17 24.71
C ALA A 171 23.18 1.15 25.06
N GLU A 172 22.71 1.12 26.30
CA GLU A 172 21.56 0.30 26.69
C GLU A 172 20.27 0.73 25.96
N ARG A 173 20.00 2.04 25.92
CA ARG A 173 18.81 2.60 25.28
C ARG A 173 18.85 2.49 23.77
N GLU A 174 20.03 2.57 23.16
CA GLU A 174 20.26 2.31 21.74
C GLU A 174 19.90 0.87 21.36
N ARG A 175 20.36 -0.12 22.15
CA ARG A 175 19.96 -1.52 21.94
C ARG A 175 18.46 -1.73 22.06
N ALA A 176 17.82 -1.08 23.05
CA ALA A 176 16.36 -1.14 23.21
C ALA A 176 15.64 -0.54 22.00
N LEU A 177 16.08 0.63 21.51
CA LEU A 177 15.55 1.25 20.29
C LEU A 177 15.71 0.31 19.08
N TYR A 178 16.91 -0.24 18.87
CA TYR A 178 17.16 -1.19 17.79
C TYR A 178 16.20 -2.38 17.84
N GLN A 179 15.95 -2.94 19.03
CA GLN A 179 15.02 -4.05 19.19
C GLN A 179 13.58 -3.63 18.81
N THR A 180 13.12 -2.44 19.24
CA THR A 180 11.77 -1.97 18.85
C THR A 180 11.64 -1.71 17.35
N VAL A 181 12.72 -1.24 16.68
CA VAL A 181 12.73 -1.04 15.23
C VAL A 181 12.72 -2.38 14.50
N LYS A 182 13.41 -3.40 15.02
CA LYS A 182 13.34 -4.77 14.49
C LYS A 182 11.92 -5.34 14.61
N ASP A 183 11.27 -5.14 15.76
CA ASP A 183 9.89 -5.58 15.98
C ASP A 183 8.90 -4.86 15.05
N PHE A 184 9.12 -3.56 14.81
CA PHE A 184 8.36 -2.80 13.81
C PHE A 184 8.50 -3.42 12.41
N ARG A 185 9.72 -3.75 11.96
CA ARG A 185 9.95 -4.37 10.65
C ARG A 185 9.26 -5.74 10.55
N ALA A 186 9.28 -6.53 11.62
CA ALA A 186 8.58 -7.81 11.68
C ALA A 186 7.06 -7.62 11.52
N ALA A 187 6.47 -6.71 12.30
CA ALA A 187 5.04 -6.37 12.21
C ALA A 187 4.66 -5.84 10.80
N ALA A 188 5.49 -4.99 10.21
CA ALA A 188 5.28 -4.50 8.84
C ALA A 188 5.30 -5.65 7.83
N GLY A 189 6.24 -6.61 7.98
CA GLY A 189 6.31 -7.81 7.16
C GLY A 189 5.06 -8.68 7.27
N GLU A 190 4.55 -8.89 8.48
CA GLU A 190 3.30 -9.63 8.71
C GLU A 190 2.08 -8.92 8.09
N VAL A 191 1.96 -7.61 8.24
CA VAL A 191 0.84 -6.83 7.67
C VAL A 191 0.86 -6.84 6.14
N LEU A 192 2.04 -6.77 5.53
CA LEU A 192 2.19 -6.83 4.09
C LEU A 192 2.05 -8.28 3.55
N GLY A 193 2.40 -9.28 4.35
CA GLY A 193 2.32 -10.71 4.01
C GLY A 193 0.95 -11.36 4.24
N ASN A 194 0.17 -10.93 5.22
CA ASN A 194 -1.17 -11.47 5.54
C ASN A 194 -2.29 -10.90 4.65
N ALA A 195 -1.95 -10.19 3.56
CA ALA A 195 -2.91 -9.64 2.61
C ALA A 195 -3.17 -10.55 1.39
N TYR A 196 -2.92 -11.87 1.54
CA TYR A 196 -3.12 -12.94 0.55
C TYR A 196 -4.28 -13.87 0.95
#